data_AF-A0A3P9JHA2-F1
#
_entry.id   AF-A0A3P9JHA2-F1
#
_cell.length_a   1.000
_cell.length_b   1.000
_cell.length_c   1.000
_cell.angle_alpha   90.00
_cell.angle_beta   90.00
_cell.angle_gamma   90.00
#
_symmetry.space_group_name_H-M   'P 1'
#
loop_
_entity.id
_entity.type
_entity.pdbx_description
1 polymer ?
#
loop_
_entity_poly.entity_id
_entity_poly.type
_entity_poly.pdbx_seq_one_letter_code
_entity_poly.pdbx_strand_id
1 'polypeptide(L)'
;MMEQVPEYRFCGKCKAACGFHSYDLRSIFTWRLLQTVAMGQVLSLLICGTAVSCQFLADAGVRTPMLQSFLNYALLLLTYTLVLCTRKGEGNILKMLRTKWWKYLLMGLADVEANYAVVKAYQFTTLTSIQLLDCFVIPVLMLLSRLFLKTRYRPVHFVAVAVCLLGVGAMVGADILAGRNEGSTNNVMLGDGLVLLSAVLYAVSNLCQEHTVKNQSRVEFLGMMGLFGTLISGLQLAVLETHEATFRDWSASIFMLFAVYALCMYALYSFMPVVVKMTSATAVNLSLLTADLFSLFCGLFLFNYKFSALYIISFVVITTGFILFNAFPTNSSLPENRAESDDHAAASPSLRPLPPRIDVGEAFDAATAL
;
A
#
# COMPACT_ATOMS: atom_id res chain seq x y z
N MET A 1 -68.52 4.62 -25.56
CA MET A 1 -68.64 4.35 -24.11
C MET A 1 -67.67 3.24 -23.78
N MET A 2 -66.48 3.58 -23.28
CA MET A 2 -65.62 2.73 -22.44
C MET A 2 -64.39 3.53 -22.05
N GLU A 3 -64.00 3.34 -20.79
CA GLU A 3 -63.13 4.15 -19.95
C GLU A 3 -61.67 4.23 -20.43
N GLN A 4 -61.04 5.39 -20.18
CA GLN A 4 -59.59 5.49 -20.02
C GLN A 4 -59.23 5.18 -18.56
N VAL A 5 -58.52 4.08 -18.34
CA VAL A 5 -57.83 3.77 -17.07
C VAL A 5 -56.35 4.16 -17.22
N PRO A 6 -55.74 4.87 -16.25
CA PRO A 6 -54.36 5.34 -16.35
C PRO A 6 -53.39 4.31 -15.74
N GLU A 7 -52.47 3.76 -16.54
CA GLU A 7 -51.40 2.91 -16.03
C GLU A 7 -50.01 3.58 -16.05
N TYR A 8 -49.52 3.78 -14.83
CA TYR A 8 -48.12 3.70 -14.38
C TYR A 8 -47.08 4.74 -14.84
N ARG A 9 -47.25 5.93 -14.25
CA ARG A 9 -46.17 6.87 -13.90
C ARG A 9 -45.32 6.31 -12.75
N PHE A 10 -44.55 5.23 -12.95
CA PHE A 10 -43.66 4.69 -11.90
C PHE A 10 -42.24 4.28 -12.38
N CYS A 11 -41.96 4.33 -13.68
CA CYS A 11 -40.63 3.97 -14.22
C CYS A 11 -39.65 5.16 -14.32
N GLY A 12 -39.79 6.17 -13.45
CA GLY A 12 -38.92 7.36 -13.43
C GLY A 12 -38.06 7.52 -12.18
N LYS A 13 -38.47 6.92 -11.05
CA LYS A 13 -37.85 7.20 -9.73
C LYS A 13 -36.79 6.19 -9.29
N CYS A 14 -36.78 4.96 -9.81
CA CYS A 14 -35.70 4.00 -9.51
C CYS A 14 -34.41 4.28 -10.30
N LYS A 15 -34.49 5.02 -11.43
CA LYS A 15 -33.31 5.39 -12.23
C LYS A 15 -32.50 6.55 -11.64
N ALA A 16 -33.05 7.28 -10.66
CA ALA A 16 -32.38 8.40 -10.01
C ALA A 16 -31.61 8.01 -8.72
N ALA A 17 -31.82 6.80 -8.20
CA ALA A 17 -31.17 6.32 -6.97
C ALA A 17 -29.85 5.58 -7.23
N CYS A 18 -29.61 5.10 -8.46
CA CYS A 18 -28.38 4.43 -8.85
C CYS A 18 -27.66 5.30 -9.87
N GLY A 19 -26.73 6.14 -9.37
CA GLY A 19 -25.87 7.01 -10.17
C GLY A 19 -24.86 6.26 -11.05
N PHE A 20 -25.29 5.25 -11.79
CA PHE A 20 -24.54 4.70 -12.91
C PHE A 20 -24.83 5.56 -14.14
N HIS A 21 -24.24 6.75 -14.15
CA HIS A 21 -24.04 7.46 -15.41
C HIS A 21 -23.14 6.58 -16.28
N SER A 22 -23.50 6.40 -17.55
CA SER A 22 -22.67 5.76 -18.57
C SER A 22 -21.39 6.57 -18.74
N TYR A 23 -20.40 6.31 -17.90
CA TYR A 23 -19.07 6.89 -18.01
C TYR A 23 -18.37 6.26 -19.21
N ASP A 24 -17.79 7.11 -20.04
CA ASP A 24 -17.05 6.74 -21.23
C ASP A 24 -15.88 5.80 -20.84
N LEU A 25 -16.00 4.50 -21.11
CA LEU A 25 -15.00 3.49 -20.73
C LEU A 25 -13.60 3.82 -21.27
N ARG A 26 -13.52 4.59 -22.37
CA ARG A 26 -12.27 5.13 -22.92
C ARG A 26 -11.62 6.21 -22.05
N SER A 27 -12.39 7.00 -21.29
CA SER A 27 -11.83 7.97 -20.34
C SER A 27 -11.38 7.31 -19.04
N ILE A 28 -11.94 6.13 -18.71
CA ILE A 28 -11.57 5.34 -17.54
C ILE A 28 -10.18 4.71 -17.73
N PHE A 29 -9.87 4.25 -18.95
CA PHE A 29 -8.58 3.61 -19.26
C PHE A 29 -7.47 4.62 -19.57
N THR A 30 -7.15 5.46 -18.60
CA THR A 30 -6.03 6.41 -18.71
C THR A 30 -4.70 5.68 -18.54
N TRP A 31 -3.63 6.11 -19.23
CA TRP A 31 -2.26 5.61 -19.04
C TRP A 31 -1.83 5.53 -17.56
N ARG A 32 -2.27 6.51 -16.76
CA ARG A 32 -2.08 6.55 -15.30
C ARG A 32 -2.67 5.33 -14.58
N LEU A 33 -3.87 4.88 -14.97
CA LEU A 33 -4.51 3.70 -14.38
C LEU A 33 -3.70 2.44 -14.70
N LEU A 34 -3.26 2.29 -15.95
CA LEU A 34 -2.41 1.17 -16.36
C LEU A 34 -1.09 1.15 -15.58
N GLN A 35 -0.45 2.32 -15.43
CA GLN A 35 0.77 2.45 -14.63
C GLN A 35 0.54 2.07 -13.15
N THR A 36 -0.56 2.52 -12.55
CA THR A 36 -0.95 2.14 -11.19
C THR A 36 -1.14 0.63 -11.06
N VAL A 37 -1.84 0.02 -12.04
CA VAL A 37 -2.09 -1.42 -12.02
C VAL A 37 -0.77 -2.19 -12.14
N ALA A 38 0.07 -1.84 -13.11
CA ALA A 38 1.37 -2.46 -13.30
C ALA A 38 2.24 -2.37 -12.03
N MET A 39 2.31 -1.20 -11.39
CA MET A 39 3.07 -1.01 -10.16
C MET A 39 2.51 -1.83 -8.98
N GLY A 40 1.19 -1.94 -8.84
CA GLY A 40 0.56 -2.81 -7.85
C GLY A 40 0.86 -4.29 -8.06
N GLN A 41 0.90 -4.74 -9.32
CA GLN A 41 1.28 -6.11 -9.66
C GLN A 41 2.76 -6.39 -9.41
N VAL A 42 3.65 -5.43 -9.68
CA VAL A 42 5.08 -5.53 -9.32
C VAL A 42 5.26 -5.72 -7.81
N LEU A 43 4.54 -4.95 -6.99
CA LEU A 43 4.56 -5.12 -5.53
C LEU A 43 4.05 -6.49 -5.11
N SER A 44 2.97 -6.96 -5.74
CA SER A 44 2.41 -8.29 -5.45
C SER A 44 3.37 -9.42 -5.82
N LEU A 45 4.11 -9.28 -6.92
CA LEU A 45 5.18 -10.21 -7.30
C LEU A 45 6.36 -10.18 -6.32
N LEU A 46 6.70 -9.01 -5.76
CA LEU A 46 7.72 -8.91 -4.72
C LEU A 46 7.29 -9.64 -3.44
N ILE A 47 6.03 -9.49 -3.00
CA ILE A 47 5.47 -10.29 -1.88
C ILE A 47 5.46 -11.78 -2.21
N CYS A 48 5.08 -12.16 -3.43
CA CYS A 48 5.16 -13.56 -3.86
C CYS A 48 6.60 -14.08 -3.76
N GLY A 49 7.60 -13.31 -4.18
CA GLY A 49 9.01 -13.68 -4.09
C GLY A 49 9.49 -13.89 -2.64
N THR A 50 9.00 -13.06 -1.70
CA THR A 50 9.33 -13.22 -0.28
C THR A 50 8.64 -14.45 0.32
N ALA A 51 7.38 -14.69 -0.03
CA ALA A 51 6.63 -15.88 0.40
C ALA A 51 7.29 -17.17 -0.10
N VAL A 52 7.63 -17.25 -1.39
CA VAL A 52 8.31 -18.41 -1.99
C VAL A 52 9.68 -18.63 -1.35
N SER A 53 10.48 -17.56 -1.17
CA SER A 53 11.78 -17.67 -0.52
C SER A 53 11.65 -18.17 0.92
N CYS A 54 10.67 -17.65 1.67
CA CYS A 54 10.38 -18.08 3.03
C CYS A 54 9.96 -19.55 3.10
N GLN A 55 9.14 -20.00 2.16
CA GLN A 55 8.72 -21.41 2.06
C GLN A 55 9.93 -22.33 1.81
N PHE A 56 10.82 -21.99 0.88
CA PHE A 56 12.05 -22.77 0.67
C PHE A 56 12.99 -22.76 1.88
N LEU A 57 13.06 -21.67 2.64
CA LEU A 57 13.79 -21.65 3.92
C LEU A 57 13.17 -22.60 4.94
N ALA A 58 11.84 -22.58 5.06
CA ALA A 58 11.10 -23.43 5.98
C ALA A 58 11.28 -24.92 5.63
N ASP A 59 11.28 -25.26 4.34
CA ASP A 59 11.53 -26.62 3.83
C ASP A 59 12.98 -27.07 4.09
N ALA A 60 13.95 -26.14 4.04
CA ALA A 60 15.33 -26.36 4.47
C ALA A 60 15.49 -26.42 6.01
N GLY A 61 14.39 -26.29 6.77
CA GLY A 61 14.36 -26.30 8.23
C GLY A 61 14.88 -25.01 8.88
N VAL A 62 15.06 -23.93 8.13
CA VAL A 62 15.48 -22.62 8.64
C VAL A 62 14.23 -21.80 8.96
N ARG A 63 13.88 -21.73 10.25
CA ARG A 63 12.71 -20.99 10.73
C ARG A 63 13.14 -19.77 11.55
N THR A 64 13.77 -18.81 10.88
CA THR A 64 14.24 -17.55 11.50
C THR A 64 13.58 -16.31 10.88
N PRO A 65 12.24 -16.17 11.01
CA PRO A 65 11.51 -15.03 10.48
C PRO A 65 11.91 -13.67 11.08
N MET A 66 12.44 -13.63 12.31
CA MET A 66 12.93 -12.38 12.90
C MET A 66 14.24 -11.96 12.24
N LEU A 67 15.13 -12.90 11.92
CA LEU A 67 16.33 -12.63 11.13
C LEU A 67 15.97 -12.09 9.74
N GLN A 68 15.00 -12.72 9.06
CA GLN A 68 14.49 -12.25 7.77
C GLN A 68 14.02 -10.78 7.83
N SER A 69 13.21 -10.45 8.84
CA SER A 69 12.70 -9.08 9.04
C SER A 69 13.81 -8.09 9.38
N PHE A 70 14.75 -8.48 10.26
CA PHE A 70 15.90 -7.66 10.63
C PHE A 70 16.76 -7.30 9.41
N LEU A 71 17.04 -8.25 8.52
CA LEU A 71 17.83 -8.00 7.30
C LEU A 71 17.19 -6.91 6.42
N ASN A 72 15.86 -6.92 6.27
CA ASN A 72 15.15 -5.88 5.52
C ASN A 72 15.34 -4.49 6.15
N TYR A 73 15.08 -4.34 7.45
CA TYR A 73 15.24 -3.04 8.11
C TYR A 73 16.69 -2.59 8.15
N ALA A 74 17.65 -3.50 8.31
CA ALA A 74 19.08 -3.20 8.27
C ALA A 74 19.51 -2.70 6.88
N LEU A 75 19.00 -3.27 5.78
CA LEU A 75 19.25 -2.75 4.43
C LEU A 75 18.65 -1.36 4.23
N LEU A 76 17.44 -1.10 4.74
CA LEU A 76 16.84 0.23 4.74
C LEU A 76 17.68 1.23 5.56
N LEU A 77 18.22 0.80 6.71
CA LEU A 77 19.11 1.61 7.54
C LEU A 77 20.38 1.98 6.77
N LEU A 78 21.06 0.98 6.21
CA LEU A 78 22.33 1.17 5.49
C LEU A 78 22.17 2.05 4.25
N THR A 79 21.02 1.99 3.57
CA THR A 79 20.81 2.75 2.34
C THR A 79 20.20 4.13 2.61
N TYR A 80 19.04 4.20 3.27
CA TYR A 80 18.30 5.46 3.43
C TYR A 80 18.74 6.24 4.66
N THR A 81 18.98 5.57 5.79
CA THR A 81 19.39 6.27 7.01
C THR A 81 20.80 6.83 6.88
N LEU A 82 21.75 6.11 6.29
CA LEU A 82 23.10 6.65 6.04
C LEU A 82 23.08 7.85 5.07
N VAL A 83 22.24 7.81 4.02
CA VAL A 83 22.02 8.97 3.14
C VAL A 83 21.42 10.15 3.91
N LEU A 84 20.54 9.90 4.88
CA LEU A 84 19.94 10.95 5.70
C LEU A 84 20.95 11.52 6.73
N CYS A 85 21.87 10.69 7.25
CA CYS A 85 22.97 11.11 8.12
C CYS A 85 24.00 11.98 7.39
N THR A 86 24.24 11.72 6.11
CA THR A 86 25.22 12.47 5.29
C THR A 86 24.66 13.80 4.75
N ARG A 87 23.33 13.99 4.78
CA ARG A 87 22.70 15.27 4.40
C ARG A 87 22.92 16.35 5.46
N LYS A 88 23.62 17.42 5.07
CA LYS A 88 23.77 18.66 5.88
C LYS A 88 22.56 19.60 5.66
N GLY A 89 22.06 20.23 6.73
CA GLY A 89 21.01 21.27 6.66
C GLY A 89 19.74 20.95 7.46
N GLU A 90 18.61 21.56 7.09
CA GLU A 90 17.32 21.41 7.81
C GLU A 90 16.70 20.02 7.73
N GLY A 91 17.14 19.19 6.78
CA GLY A 91 16.75 17.79 6.62
C GLY A 91 17.64 16.79 7.35
N ASN A 92 18.45 17.25 8.31
CA ASN A 92 19.38 16.39 9.05
C ASN A 92 18.61 15.47 10.02
N ILE A 93 19.01 14.20 10.05
CA ILE A 93 18.37 13.15 10.86
C ILE A 93 18.29 13.55 12.35
N LEU A 94 19.32 14.25 12.87
CA LEU A 94 19.37 14.67 14.28
C LEU A 94 18.22 15.60 14.67
N LYS A 95 17.81 16.52 13.77
CA LYS A 95 16.70 17.44 14.01
C LYS A 95 15.38 16.69 14.00
N MET A 96 15.20 15.74 13.08
CA MET A 96 14.03 14.87 13.02
C MET A 96 13.92 13.97 14.26
N LEU A 97 15.03 13.40 14.70
CA LEU A 97 15.11 12.60 15.93
C LEU A 97 14.81 13.45 17.18
N ARG A 98 15.11 14.75 17.18
CA ARG A 98 14.80 15.62 18.32
C ARG A 98 13.33 16.04 18.37
N THR A 99 12.69 16.29 17.23
CA THR A 99 11.33 16.87 17.19
C THR A 99 10.23 15.84 17.00
N LYS A 100 10.46 14.78 16.21
CA LYS A 100 9.40 13.88 15.73
C LYS A 100 9.68 12.38 15.99
N TRP A 101 10.73 12.02 16.72
CA TRP A 101 11.13 10.62 16.92
C TRP A 101 10.00 9.70 17.40
N TRP A 102 9.19 10.15 18.36
CA TRP A 102 8.12 9.31 18.93
C TRP A 102 7.11 8.85 17.89
N LYS A 103 6.82 9.69 16.88
CA LYS A 103 5.87 9.33 15.80
C LYS A 103 6.44 8.21 14.92
N TYR A 104 7.72 8.31 14.58
CA TYR A 104 8.42 7.31 13.78
C TYR A 104 8.71 6.03 14.57
N LEU A 105 8.96 6.14 15.88
CA LEU A 105 9.11 4.99 16.77
C LEU A 105 7.81 4.20 16.85
N LEU A 106 6.67 4.86 17.07
CA LEU A 106 5.38 4.20 17.16
C LEU A 106 4.99 3.53 15.82
N MET A 107 5.30 4.18 14.70
CA MET A 107 5.10 3.63 13.36
C MET A 107 5.98 2.39 13.13
N GLY A 108 7.29 2.47 13.44
CA GLY A 108 8.20 1.34 13.32
C GLY A 108 7.82 0.18 14.25
N LEU A 109 7.35 0.47 15.46
CA LEU A 109 6.84 -0.54 16.39
C LEU A 109 5.60 -1.22 15.83
N ALA A 110 4.62 -0.47 15.32
CA ALA A 110 3.43 -1.04 14.72
C ALA A 110 3.77 -1.95 13.52
N ASP A 111 4.69 -1.52 12.66
CA ASP A 111 5.12 -2.31 11.51
C ASP A 111 5.83 -3.61 11.90
N VAL A 112 6.79 -3.53 12.82
CA VAL A 112 7.56 -4.70 13.27
C VAL A 112 6.68 -5.69 14.04
N GLU A 113 5.80 -5.19 14.93
CA GLU A 113 4.85 -6.03 15.66
C GLU A 113 3.78 -6.65 14.74
N ALA A 114 3.36 -5.95 13.68
CA ALA A 114 2.46 -6.53 12.68
C ALA A 114 3.11 -7.74 11.97
N ASN A 115 4.36 -7.59 11.53
CA ASN A 115 5.14 -8.67 10.93
C ASN A 115 5.34 -9.84 11.91
N TYR A 116 5.68 -9.56 13.17
CA TYR A 116 5.82 -10.60 14.18
C TYR A 116 4.50 -11.33 14.47
N ALA A 117 3.41 -10.59 14.63
CA ALA A 117 2.10 -11.17 14.96
C ALA A 117 1.59 -12.11 13.85
N VAL A 118 1.74 -11.74 12.57
CA VAL A 118 1.32 -12.61 11.45
C VAL A 118 2.22 -13.84 11.34
N VAL A 119 3.55 -13.67 11.47
CA VAL A 119 4.51 -14.78 11.49
C VAL A 119 4.16 -15.77 12.59
N LYS A 120 3.85 -15.26 13.79
CA LYS A 120 3.46 -16.08 14.93
C LYS A 120 2.12 -16.77 14.70
N ALA A 121 1.17 -16.12 14.03
CA ALA A 121 -0.13 -16.71 13.72
C ALA A 121 -0.03 -17.97 12.86
N TYR A 122 0.95 -18.07 11.94
CA TYR A 122 1.19 -19.30 11.15
C TYR A 122 1.43 -20.56 12.02
N GLN A 123 1.81 -20.40 13.30
CA GLN A 123 2.00 -21.52 14.23
C GLN A 123 0.71 -21.96 14.95
N PHE A 124 -0.38 -21.19 14.85
CA PHE A 124 -1.61 -21.39 15.63
C PHE A 124 -2.89 -21.46 14.78
N THR A 125 -2.84 -21.09 13.51
CA THR A 125 -3.99 -21.15 12.59
C THR A 125 -3.58 -21.62 11.18
N THR A 126 -4.54 -21.78 10.28
CA THR A 126 -4.31 -22.25 8.90
C THR A 126 -3.95 -21.11 7.95
N LEU A 127 -3.24 -21.43 6.86
CA LEU A 127 -2.97 -20.47 5.78
C LEU A 127 -4.24 -19.84 5.24
N THR A 128 -5.29 -20.65 5.05
CA THR A 128 -6.60 -20.20 4.59
C THR A 128 -7.29 -19.24 5.56
N SER A 129 -7.12 -19.41 6.88
CA SER A 129 -7.64 -18.47 7.87
C SER A 129 -6.89 -17.15 7.82
N ILE A 130 -5.55 -17.20 7.71
CA ILE A 130 -4.70 -16.02 7.62
C ILE A 130 -5.09 -15.16 6.42
N GLN A 131 -5.27 -15.76 5.24
CA GLN A 131 -5.67 -15.06 4.00
C GLN A 131 -7.09 -14.48 4.01
N LEU A 132 -7.98 -14.99 4.88
CA LEU A 132 -9.31 -14.37 5.05
C LEU A 132 -9.25 -13.22 6.05
N LEU A 133 -8.50 -13.41 7.14
CA LEU A 133 -8.44 -12.47 8.24
C LEU A 133 -7.52 -11.29 7.96
N ASP A 134 -6.45 -11.47 7.18
CA ASP A 134 -5.55 -10.38 6.77
C ASP A 134 -6.27 -9.34 5.90
N CYS A 135 -7.25 -9.74 5.11
CA CYS A 135 -8.12 -8.87 4.32
C CYS A 135 -8.88 -7.85 5.18
N PHE A 136 -9.01 -8.12 6.49
CA PHE A 136 -9.55 -7.16 7.46
C PHE A 136 -8.75 -5.85 7.54
N VAL A 137 -7.48 -5.86 7.09
CA VAL A 137 -6.66 -4.64 6.93
C VAL A 137 -7.37 -3.61 6.06
N ILE A 138 -8.14 -4.02 5.04
CA ILE A 138 -8.78 -3.12 4.06
C ILE A 138 -9.93 -2.32 4.70
N PRO A 139 -10.94 -2.93 5.35
CA PRO A 139 -11.95 -2.19 6.10
C PRO A 139 -11.36 -1.26 7.16
N VAL A 140 -10.36 -1.73 7.92
CA VAL A 140 -9.71 -0.92 8.95
C VAL A 140 -8.99 0.28 8.33
N LEU A 141 -8.27 0.08 7.22
CA LEU A 141 -7.63 1.17 6.47
C LEU A 141 -8.63 2.18 5.92
N MET A 142 -9.77 1.74 5.39
CA MET A 142 -10.81 2.64 4.92
C MET A 142 -11.38 3.48 6.07
N LEU A 143 -11.65 2.86 7.23
CA LEU A 143 -12.12 3.55 8.42
C LEU A 143 -11.09 4.55 8.93
N LEU A 144 -9.84 4.12 9.12
CA LEU A 144 -8.76 4.98 9.59
C LEU A 144 -8.45 6.11 8.60
N SER A 145 -8.46 5.85 7.30
CA SER A 145 -8.28 6.88 6.27
C SER A 145 -9.40 7.92 6.29
N ARG A 146 -10.64 7.51 6.59
CA ARG A 146 -11.75 8.45 6.79
C ARG A 146 -11.56 9.30 8.05
N LEU A 147 -11.07 8.72 9.14
CA LEU A 147 -10.91 9.41 10.42
C LEU A 147 -9.70 10.35 10.42
N PHE A 148 -8.54 9.88 9.96
CA PHE A 148 -7.26 10.62 10.04
C PHE A 148 -6.94 11.43 8.79
N LEU A 149 -7.16 10.87 7.59
CA LEU A 149 -6.86 11.56 6.32
C LEU A 149 -8.08 12.30 5.74
N LYS A 150 -9.25 12.18 6.37
CA LYS A 150 -10.53 12.75 5.93
C LYS A 150 -10.91 12.36 4.49
N THR A 151 -10.45 11.20 4.03
CA THR A 151 -10.72 10.70 2.68
C THR A 151 -12.22 10.47 2.47
N ARG A 152 -12.77 10.98 1.37
CA ARG A 152 -14.21 10.84 1.03
C ARG A 152 -14.42 9.66 0.08
N TYR A 153 -14.76 8.50 0.62
CA TYR A 153 -15.14 7.33 -0.17
C TYR A 153 -16.56 7.45 -0.72
N ARG A 154 -16.68 7.33 -2.04
CA ARG A 154 -17.94 7.13 -2.77
C ARG A 154 -18.42 5.67 -2.65
N PRO A 155 -19.73 5.39 -2.85
CA PRO A 155 -20.27 4.02 -2.82
C PRO A 155 -19.52 3.04 -3.73
N VAL A 156 -19.00 3.51 -4.87
CA VAL A 156 -18.24 2.68 -5.81
C VAL A 156 -16.99 2.05 -5.17
N HIS A 157 -16.32 2.71 -4.23
CA HIS A 157 -15.17 2.12 -3.54
C HIS A 157 -15.56 0.97 -2.62
N PHE A 158 -16.73 1.06 -1.97
CA PHE A 158 -17.24 -0.04 -1.15
C PHE A 158 -17.64 -1.24 -2.03
N VAL A 159 -18.24 -0.97 -3.21
CA VAL A 159 -18.53 -2.02 -4.20
C VAL A 159 -17.23 -2.67 -4.69
N ALA A 160 -16.20 -1.89 -5.01
CA ALA A 160 -14.91 -2.40 -5.45
C ALA A 160 -14.24 -3.30 -4.40
N VAL A 161 -14.25 -2.90 -3.12
CA VAL A 161 -13.74 -3.71 -2.02
C VAL A 161 -14.56 -4.99 -1.85
N ALA A 162 -15.89 -4.92 -1.91
CA ALA A 162 -16.74 -6.10 -1.86
C ALA A 162 -16.42 -7.09 -3.00
N VAL A 163 -16.20 -6.59 -4.22
CA VAL A 163 -15.78 -7.42 -5.36
C VAL A 163 -14.44 -8.10 -5.09
N CYS A 164 -13.43 -7.39 -4.56
CA CYS A 164 -12.15 -8.02 -4.22
C CYS A 164 -12.29 -9.08 -3.11
N LEU A 165 -13.07 -8.81 -2.06
CA LEU A 165 -13.32 -9.77 -0.99
C LEU A 165 -14.06 -11.02 -1.49
N LEU A 166 -14.97 -10.89 -2.47
CA LEU A 166 -15.58 -12.04 -3.14
C LEU A 166 -14.54 -12.88 -3.89
N GLY A 167 -13.56 -12.24 -4.54
CA GLY A 167 -12.46 -12.93 -5.21
C GLY A 167 -11.57 -13.71 -4.24
N VAL A 168 -11.23 -13.11 -3.09
CA VAL A 168 -10.52 -13.80 -2.00
C VAL A 168 -11.35 -14.96 -1.45
N GLY A 169 -12.65 -14.75 -1.22
CA GLY A 169 -13.55 -15.82 -0.78
C GLY A 169 -13.60 -17.00 -1.74
N ALA A 170 -13.58 -16.75 -3.06
CA ALA A 170 -13.48 -17.80 -4.07
C ALA A 170 -12.11 -18.52 -4.06
N MET A 171 -11.02 -17.80 -3.76
CA MET A 171 -9.67 -18.37 -3.67
C MET A 171 -9.59 -19.31 -2.46
N VAL A 172 -10.06 -18.86 -1.31
CA VAL A 172 -10.07 -19.66 -0.08
C VAL A 172 -11.04 -20.83 -0.20
N GLY A 173 -12.18 -20.64 -0.87
CA GLY A 173 -13.06 -21.75 -1.24
C GLY A 173 -12.34 -22.81 -2.08
N ALA A 174 -11.50 -22.39 -3.04
CA ALA A 174 -10.68 -23.30 -3.82
C ALA A 174 -9.64 -24.04 -2.96
N ASP A 175 -9.02 -23.38 -1.99
CA ASP A 175 -8.06 -23.99 -1.08
C ASP A 175 -8.70 -25.05 -0.19
N ILE A 176 -9.91 -24.79 0.33
CA ILE A 176 -10.69 -25.77 1.09
C ILE A 176 -11.02 -26.99 0.21
N LEU A 177 -11.49 -26.76 -1.02
CA LEU A 177 -11.79 -27.85 -1.98
C LEU A 177 -10.55 -28.66 -2.37
N ALA A 178 -9.39 -28.00 -2.47
CA ALA A 178 -8.13 -28.64 -2.78
C ALA A 178 -7.50 -29.36 -1.55
N GLY A 179 -8.11 -29.24 -0.37
CA GLY A 179 -7.62 -29.84 0.87
C GLY A 179 -6.41 -29.12 1.48
N ARG A 180 -6.20 -27.84 1.14
CA ARG A 180 -5.03 -27.04 1.50
C ARG A 180 -5.16 -26.30 2.83
N ASN A 181 -5.98 -26.83 3.74
CA ASN A 181 -6.11 -26.31 5.10
C ASN A 181 -4.94 -26.79 5.99
N GLU A 182 -3.72 -26.73 5.46
CA GLU A 182 -2.52 -27.07 6.22
C GLU A 182 -2.21 -25.94 7.21
N GLY A 183 -2.04 -26.31 8.47
CA GLY A 183 -1.79 -25.40 9.57
C GLY A 183 -2.02 -26.07 10.91
N SER A 184 -1.51 -25.44 11.96
CA SER A 184 -1.74 -25.90 13.33
C SER A 184 -3.17 -25.54 13.74
N THR A 185 -3.95 -26.52 14.20
CA THR A 185 -5.26 -26.27 14.83
C THR A 185 -5.14 -26.10 16.35
N ASN A 186 -3.91 -26.05 16.87
CA ASN A 186 -3.67 -25.86 18.29
C ASN A 186 -3.93 -24.39 18.63
N ASN A 187 -5.10 -24.12 19.21
CA ASN A 187 -5.57 -22.78 19.59
C ASN A 187 -5.81 -21.83 18.40
N VAL A 188 -6.63 -22.26 17.44
CA VAL A 188 -7.07 -21.44 16.28
C VAL A 188 -7.53 -20.04 16.70
N MET A 189 -8.26 -19.91 17.80
CA MET A 189 -8.71 -18.59 18.30
C MET A 189 -7.57 -17.64 18.63
N LEU A 190 -6.44 -18.14 19.14
CA LEU A 190 -5.26 -17.33 19.42
C LEU A 190 -4.60 -16.92 18.10
N GLY A 191 -4.47 -17.85 17.16
CA GLY A 191 -3.93 -17.57 15.83
C GLY A 191 -4.75 -16.51 15.10
N ASP A 192 -6.06 -16.68 15.01
CA ASP A 192 -6.97 -15.74 14.37
C ASP A 192 -6.95 -14.36 15.06
N GLY A 193 -6.87 -14.34 16.40
CA GLY A 193 -6.69 -13.11 17.18
C GLY A 193 -5.38 -12.38 16.85
N LEU A 194 -4.28 -13.11 16.65
CA LEU A 194 -3.00 -12.55 16.22
C LEU A 194 -3.06 -12.00 14.79
N VAL A 195 -3.76 -12.66 13.87
CA VAL A 195 -3.94 -12.15 12.50
C VAL A 195 -4.75 -10.85 12.51
N LEU A 196 -5.84 -10.79 13.28
CA LEU A 196 -6.64 -9.57 13.41
C LEU A 196 -5.83 -8.43 14.03
N LEU A 197 -5.01 -8.71 15.04
CA LEU A 197 -4.10 -7.73 15.63
C LEU A 197 -3.09 -7.23 14.58
N SER A 198 -2.48 -8.14 13.83
CA SER A 198 -1.55 -7.80 12.75
C SER A 198 -2.23 -6.94 11.68
N ALA A 199 -3.43 -7.29 11.24
CA ALA A 199 -4.21 -6.52 10.27
C ALA A 199 -4.47 -5.08 10.76
N VAL A 200 -4.81 -4.89 12.03
CA VAL A 200 -4.98 -3.55 12.62
C VAL A 200 -3.66 -2.78 12.66
N LEU A 201 -2.56 -3.43 13.07
CA LEU A 201 -1.25 -2.79 13.13
C LEU A 201 -0.70 -2.43 11.74
N TYR A 202 -0.85 -3.31 10.74
CA TYR A 202 -0.52 -3.01 9.35
C TYR A 202 -1.39 -1.87 8.81
N ALA A 203 -2.68 -1.83 9.15
CA ALA A 203 -3.53 -0.71 8.74
C ALA A 203 -3.03 0.62 9.33
N VAL A 204 -2.64 0.63 10.61
CA VAL A 204 -2.04 1.81 11.25
C VAL A 204 -0.70 2.18 10.58
N SER A 205 0.20 1.22 10.37
CA SER A 205 1.52 1.43 9.71
C SER A 205 1.34 2.03 8.31
N ASN A 206 0.52 1.39 7.48
CA ASN A 206 0.24 1.81 6.10
C ASN A 206 -0.46 3.18 6.02
N LEU A 207 -1.36 3.49 6.95
CA LEU A 207 -1.99 4.81 7.07
C LEU A 207 -0.96 5.89 7.43
N CYS A 208 -0.10 5.62 8.40
CA CYS A 208 0.95 6.52 8.83
C CYS A 208 1.97 6.74 7.70
N GLN A 209 2.28 5.69 6.94
CA GLN A 209 3.09 5.75 5.72
C GLN A 209 2.43 6.66 4.69
N GLU A 210 1.14 6.49 4.38
CA GLU A 210 0.43 7.35 3.42
C GLU A 210 0.48 8.82 3.83
N HIS A 211 0.17 9.11 5.09
CA HIS A 211 0.23 10.46 5.63
C HIS A 211 1.66 11.05 5.56
N THR A 212 2.67 10.27 5.94
CA THR A 212 4.06 10.75 5.95
C THR A 212 4.60 10.98 4.55
N VAL A 213 4.33 10.07 3.61
CA VAL A 213 4.86 10.16 2.24
C VAL A 213 4.17 11.24 1.41
N LYS A 214 2.91 11.56 1.72
CA LYS A 214 2.19 12.67 1.10
C LYS A 214 2.59 14.03 1.69
N ASN A 215 2.93 14.10 2.98
CA ASN A 215 3.23 15.37 3.66
C ASN A 215 4.72 15.66 3.85
N GLN A 216 5.59 14.65 3.79
CA GLN A 216 7.04 14.73 4.01
C GLN A 216 7.79 13.99 2.89
N SER A 217 9.11 13.89 3.01
CA SER A 217 9.93 13.22 2.00
C SER A 217 9.88 11.69 2.16
N ARG A 218 9.88 10.96 1.02
CA ARG A 218 9.99 9.50 1.01
C ARG A 218 11.26 9.02 1.71
N VAL A 219 12.39 9.68 1.43
CA VAL A 219 13.70 9.32 2.00
C VAL A 219 13.71 9.45 3.53
N GLU A 220 13.03 10.47 4.08
CA GLU A 220 12.83 10.60 5.53
C GLU A 220 12.01 9.42 6.08
N PHE A 221 10.87 9.09 5.48
CA PHE A 221 10.05 7.94 5.91
C PHE A 221 10.88 6.64 5.92
N LEU A 222 11.52 6.30 4.80
CA LEU A 222 12.33 5.08 4.70
C LEU A 222 13.53 5.08 5.66
N GLY A 223 14.21 6.22 5.81
CA GLY A 223 15.37 6.33 6.70
C GLY A 223 14.98 6.20 8.18
N MET A 224 13.82 6.73 8.59
CA MET A 224 13.34 6.59 9.96
C MET A 224 12.80 5.18 10.23
N MET A 225 12.13 4.57 9.25
CA MET A 225 11.70 3.17 9.30
C MET A 225 12.89 2.20 9.39
N GLY A 226 13.95 2.43 8.60
CA GLY A 226 15.18 1.66 8.69
C GLY A 226 15.83 1.76 10.08
N LEU A 227 15.90 2.97 10.64
CA LEU A 227 16.48 3.19 11.97
C LEU A 227 15.71 2.49 13.09
N PHE A 228 14.44 2.85 13.28
CA PHE A 228 13.64 2.29 14.38
C PHE A 228 13.28 0.82 14.14
N GLY A 229 13.01 0.44 12.90
CA GLY A 229 12.76 -0.95 12.52
C GLY A 229 13.95 -1.85 12.86
N THR A 230 15.19 -1.43 12.56
CA THR A 230 16.40 -2.22 12.89
C THR A 230 16.59 -2.34 14.40
N LEU A 231 16.36 -1.26 15.16
CA LEU A 231 16.49 -1.30 16.61
C LEU A 231 15.48 -2.26 17.27
N ILE A 232 14.21 -2.18 16.86
CA ILE A 232 13.14 -3.01 17.43
C ILE A 232 13.29 -4.47 16.98
N SER A 233 13.44 -4.71 15.67
CA SER A 233 13.61 -6.07 15.14
C SER A 233 14.91 -6.72 15.61
N GLY A 234 15.99 -5.94 15.78
CA GLY A 234 17.25 -6.43 16.35
C GLY A 234 17.11 -6.86 17.80
N LEU A 235 16.35 -6.11 18.61
CA LEU A 235 16.02 -6.51 19.98
C LEU A 235 15.17 -7.79 20.00
N GLN A 236 14.15 -7.88 19.15
CA GLN A 236 13.33 -9.09 19.05
C GLN A 236 14.13 -10.31 18.59
N LEU A 237 15.02 -10.14 17.61
CA LEU A 237 15.95 -11.18 17.16
C LEU A 237 16.86 -11.65 18.31
N ALA A 238 17.41 -10.71 19.08
CA ALA A 238 18.25 -11.01 20.24
C ALA A 238 17.52 -11.80 21.34
N VAL A 239 16.24 -11.49 21.57
CA VAL A 239 15.44 -12.11 22.64
C VAL A 239 14.83 -13.46 22.21
N LEU A 240 14.37 -13.58 20.97
CA LEU A 240 13.51 -14.70 20.53
C LEU A 240 14.25 -15.78 19.73
N GLU A 241 15.31 -15.44 18.98
CA GLU A 241 15.90 -16.33 17.97
C GLU A 241 17.40 -16.62 18.17
N THR A 242 18.02 -16.11 19.24
CA THR A 242 19.47 -16.28 19.49
C THR A 242 19.92 -17.73 19.61
N HIS A 243 19.08 -18.61 20.17
CA HIS A 243 19.41 -20.02 20.34
C HIS A 243 19.26 -20.85 19.05
N GLU A 244 18.35 -20.48 18.15
CA GLU A 244 18.07 -21.25 16.92
C GLU A 244 19.07 -20.94 15.78
N ALA A 245 19.61 -19.72 15.74
CA ALA A 245 20.55 -19.28 14.70
C ALA A 245 21.97 -19.88 14.84
N THR A 246 22.34 -20.35 16.04
CA THR A 246 23.73 -20.68 16.39
C THR A 246 24.12 -22.13 16.06
N PHE A 247 23.16 -23.02 15.75
CA PHE A 247 23.40 -24.48 15.66
C PHE A 247 23.15 -25.09 14.27
N ARG A 248 22.99 -24.29 13.20
CA ARG A 248 22.60 -24.81 11.88
C ARG A 248 23.71 -24.75 10.84
N ASP A 249 23.80 -25.79 9.99
CA ASP A 249 24.72 -25.85 8.86
C ASP A 249 24.30 -24.86 7.77
N TRP A 250 24.98 -23.72 7.74
CA TRP A 250 24.74 -22.67 6.76
C TRP A 250 25.28 -23.07 5.38
N SER A 251 24.38 -23.40 4.46
CA SER A 251 24.73 -23.70 3.06
C SER A 251 24.67 -22.44 2.18
N ALA A 252 25.42 -22.43 1.07
CA ALA A 252 25.37 -21.34 0.09
C ALA A 252 23.95 -21.09 -0.45
N SER A 253 23.14 -22.15 -0.59
CA SER A 253 21.74 -22.06 -1.00
C SER A 253 20.88 -21.29 0.01
N ILE A 254 21.08 -21.52 1.31
CA ILE A 254 20.37 -20.79 2.38
C ILE A 254 20.71 -19.29 2.32
N PHE A 255 22.00 -18.95 2.17
CA PHE A 255 22.43 -17.56 2.01
C PHE A 255 21.81 -16.89 0.76
N MET A 256 21.76 -17.61 -0.36
CA MET A 256 21.13 -17.10 -1.58
C MET A 256 19.64 -16.83 -1.36
N LEU A 257 18.92 -17.73 -0.69
CA LEU A 257 17.49 -17.55 -0.42
C LEU A 257 17.25 -16.36 0.55
N PHE A 258 18.09 -16.17 1.57
CA PHE A 258 18.06 -14.96 2.40
C PHE A 258 18.33 -13.69 1.57
N ALA A 259 19.28 -13.73 0.64
CA ALA A 259 19.58 -12.60 -0.23
C ALA A 259 18.39 -12.27 -1.15
N VAL A 260 17.75 -13.27 -1.76
CA VAL A 260 16.54 -13.07 -2.58
C VAL A 260 15.41 -12.51 -1.72
N TYR A 261 15.14 -13.09 -0.55
CA TYR A 261 14.15 -12.58 0.38
C TYR A 261 14.42 -11.10 0.74
N ALA A 262 15.65 -10.79 1.14
CA ALA A 262 16.03 -9.45 1.58
C ALA A 262 15.95 -8.43 0.44
N LEU A 263 16.34 -8.80 -0.79
CA LEU A 263 16.21 -7.96 -1.97
C LEU A 263 14.75 -7.71 -2.35
N CYS A 264 13.90 -8.75 -2.32
CA CYS A 264 12.48 -8.61 -2.60
C CYS A 264 11.78 -7.72 -1.56
N MET A 265 12.04 -7.94 -0.26
CA MET A 265 11.50 -7.09 0.81
C MET A 265 12.02 -5.65 0.73
N TYR A 266 13.32 -5.47 0.48
CA TYR A 266 13.92 -4.14 0.33
C TYR A 266 13.29 -3.38 -0.84
N ALA A 267 13.12 -4.04 -1.98
CA ALA A 267 12.46 -3.47 -3.15
C ALA A 267 10.98 -3.16 -2.86
N LEU A 268 10.28 -4.04 -2.14
CA LEU A 268 8.89 -3.82 -1.71
C LEU A 268 8.81 -2.54 -0.87
N TYR A 269 9.57 -2.44 0.22
CA TYR A 269 9.57 -1.28 1.11
C TYR A 269 10.01 0.01 0.40
N SER A 270 10.86 -0.09 -0.63
CA SER A 270 11.33 1.06 -1.42
C SER A 270 10.30 1.55 -2.44
N PHE A 271 9.64 0.63 -3.15
CA PHE A 271 8.61 0.97 -4.13
C PHE A 271 7.27 1.26 -3.49
N MET A 272 6.98 0.70 -2.31
CA MET A 272 5.68 0.82 -1.70
C MET A 272 5.25 2.28 -1.46
N PRO A 273 6.10 3.14 -0.86
CA PRO A 273 5.85 4.58 -0.73
C PRO A 273 5.61 5.29 -2.06
N VAL A 274 6.24 4.85 -3.15
CA VAL A 274 6.06 5.47 -4.48
C VAL A 274 4.63 5.25 -4.96
N VAL A 275 4.13 4.02 -4.85
CA VAL A 275 2.78 3.66 -5.30
C VAL A 275 1.73 4.27 -4.38
N VAL A 276 1.94 4.27 -3.06
CA VAL A 276 1.05 4.96 -2.11
C VAL A 276 0.92 6.45 -2.43
N LYS A 277 2.03 7.11 -2.81
CA LYS A 277 2.01 8.53 -3.18
C LYS A 277 1.17 8.80 -4.42
N MET A 278 1.19 7.89 -5.40
CA MET A 278 0.41 7.99 -6.63
C MET A 278 -1.07 7.60 -6.43
N THR A 279 -1.37 6.85 -5.38
CA THR A 279 -2.70 6.27 -5.12
C THR A 279 -3.11 6.50 -3.65
N SER A 280 -3.20 5.43 -2.86
CA SER A 280 -3.47 5.41 -1.43
C SER A 280 -2.99 4.09 -0.83
N ALA A 281 -2.83 4.03 0.50
CA ALA A 281 -2.55 2.79 1.21
C ALA A 281 -3.65 1.74 0.99
N THR A 282 -4.91 2.18 0.87
CA THR A 282 -6.05 1.29 0.63
C THR A 282 -5.97 0.64 -0.76
N ALA A 283 -5.70 1.43 -1.81
CA ALA A 283 -5.55 0.92 -3.17
C ALA A 283 -4.41 -0.11 -3.25
N VAL A 284 -3.30 0.19 -2.59
CA VAL A 284 -2.14 -0.69 -2.48
C VAL A 284 -2.51 -2.03 -1.84
N ASN A 285 -3.13 -2.03 -0.66
CA ASN A 285 -3.49 -3.28 0.02
C ASN A 285 -4.48 -4.11 -0.82
N LEU A 286 -5.38 -3.44 -1.55
CA LEU A 286 -6.26 -4.09 -2.51
C LEU A 286 -5.50 -4.77 -3.66
N SER A 287 -4.39 -4.17 -4.12
CA SER A 287 -3.52 -4.79 -5.13
C SER A 287 -2.76 -5.99 -4.57
N LEU A 288 -2.31 -5.93 -3.31
CA LEU A 288 -1.53 -6.98 -2.67
C LEU A 288 -2.32 -8.29 -2.49
N LEU A 289 -3.66 -8.26 -2.53
CA LEU A 289 -4.49 -9.48 -2.60
C LEU A 289 -4.14 -10.39 -3.79
N THR A 290 -3.57 -9.82 -4.87
CA THR A 290 -3.10 -10.63 -6.00
C THR A 290 -1.79 -11.38 -5.70
N ALA A 291 -1.05 -10.99 -4.65
CA ALA A 291 0.15 -11.68 -4.21
C ALA A 291 -0.15 -13.09 -3.69
N ASP A 292 -1.28 -13.29 -3.00
CA ASP A 292 -1.70 -14.60 -2.51
C ASP A 292 -1.91 -15.59 -3.67
N LEU A 293 -2.54 -15.09 -4.75
CA LEU A 293 -2.74 -15.86 -5.98
C LEU A 293 -1.42 -16.13 -6.71
N PHE A 294 -0.51 -15.17 -6.77
CA PHE A 294 0.82 -15.39 -7.36
C PHE A 294 1.62 -16.43 -6.57
N SER A 295 1.59 -16.35 -5.24
CA SER A 295 2.21 -17.35 -4.36
C SER A 295 1.60 -18.73 -4.60
N LEU A 296 0.27 -18.80 -4.78
CA LEU A 296 -0.44 -20.03 -5.16
C LEU A 296 -0.03 -20.58 -6.53
N PHE A 297 0.13 -19.73 -7.55
CA PHE A 297 0.57 -20.14 -8.89
C PHE A 297 2.02 -20.63 -8.87
N CYS A 298 2.93 -19.93 -8.18
CA CYS A 298 4.28 -20.42 -7.93
C CYS A 298 4.25 -21.75 -7.17
N GLY A 299 3.38 -21.86 -6.17
CA GLY A 299 2.98 -23.09 -5.49
C GLY A 299 2.68 -24.25 -6.45
N LEU A 300 1.84 -23.99 -7.44
CA LEU A 300 1.40 -24.97 -8.43
C LEU A 300 2.55 -25.48 -9.31
N PHE A 301 3.39 -24.57 -9.80
CA PHE A 301 4.50 -24.92 -10.70
C PHE A 301 5.72 -25.50 -9.97
N LEU A 302 6.02 -25.03 -8.76
CA LEU A 302 7.22 -25.41 -8.02
C LEU A 302 6.97 -26.56 -7.04
N PHE A 303 5.79 -26.61 -6.43
CA PHE A 303 5.44 -27.57 -5.37
C PHE A 303 4.34 -28.56 -5.80
N ASN A 304 3.97 -28.57 -7.09
CA ASN A 304 2.99 -29.50 -7.68
C ASN A 304 1.60 -29.49 -7.02
N TYR A 305 1.13 -28.31 -6.60
CA TYR A 305 -0.21 -28.19 -6.03
C TYR A 305 -1.34 -28.46 -7.04
N LYS A 306 -2.51 -28.88 -6.53
CA LYS A 306 -3.69 -29.15 -7.35
C LYS A 306 -4.24 -27.88 -7.99
N PHE A 307 -4.45 -27.93 -9.30
CA PHE A 307 -5.05 -26.84 -10.05
C PHE A 307 -6.56 -26.76 -9.84
N SER A 308 -7.08 -25.55 -9.69
CA SER A 308 -8.51 -25.25 -9.71
C SER A 308 -8.79 -24.02 -10.56
N ALA A 309 -9.81 -24.08 -11.42
CA ALA A 309 -10.26 -22.95 -12.23
C ALA A 309 -10.73 -21.76 -11.36
N LEU A 310 -11.11 -22.02 -10.10
CA LEU A 310 -11.50 -20.99 -9.14
C LEU A 310 -10.38 -19.98 -8.89
N TYR A 311 -9.10 -20.37 -8.93
CA TYR A 311 -7.98 -19.44 -8.77
C TYR A 311 -7.91 -18.39 -9.89
N ILE A 312 -8.20 -18.79 -11.13
CA ILE A 312 -8.25 -17.86 -12.28
C ILE A 312 -9.45 -16.92 -12.13
N ILE A 313 -10.61 -17.45 -11.73
CA ILE A 313 -11.81 -16.65 -11.46
C ILE A 313 -11.51 -15.62 -10.37
N SER A 314 -10.91 -16.04 -9.25
CA SER A 314 -10.47 -15.17 -8.17
C SER A 314 -9.53 -14.07 -8.66
N PHE A 315 -8.54 -14.41 -9.48
CA PHE A 315 -7.62 -13.43 -10.06
C PHE A 315 -8.37 -12.35 -10.85
N VAL A 316 -9.22 -12.75 -11.78
CA VAL A 316 -9.99 -11.82 -12.62
C VAL A 316 -10.90 -10.94 -11.76
N VAL A 317 -11.56 -11.52 -10.75
CA VAL A 317 -12.46 -10.79 -9.84
C VAL A 317 -11.69 -9.77 -9.00
N ILE A 318 -10.56 -10.16 -8.39
CA ILE A 318 -9.72 -9.26 -7.59
C ILE A 318 -9.16 -8.13 -8.46
N THR A 319 -8.62 -8.45 -9.64
CA THR A 319 -8.10 -7.44 -10.57
C THR A 319 -9.21 -6.49 -11.03
N THR A 320 -10.42 -6.99 -11.30
CA THR A 320 -11.56 -6.15 -11.68
C THR A 320 -11.96 -5.20 -10.55
N GLY A 321 -12.04 -5.69 -9.31
CA GLY A 321 -12.32 -4.84 -8.15
C GLY A 321 -11.24 -3.79 -7.92
N PHE A 322 -9.97 -4.15 -8.08
CA PHE A 322 -8.85 -3.22 -7.96
C PHE A 322 -8.85 -2.13 -9.06
N ILE A 323 -9.14 -2.51 -10.31
CA ILE A 323 -9.33 -1.57 -11.42
C ILE A 323 -10.52 -0.65 -11.12
N LEU A 324 -11.64 -1.20 -10.65
CA LEU A 324 -12.83 -0.44 -10.29
C LEU A 324 -12.53 0.56 -9.17
N PHE A 325 -11.71 0.20 -8.18
CA PHE A 325 -11.32 1.10 -7.10
C PHE A 325 -10.50 2.29 -7.60
N ASN A 326 -9.56 2.08 -8.53
CA ASN A 326 -8.64 3.12 -9.02
C ASN A 326 -9.19 3.91 -10.21
N ALA A 327 -10.19 3.38 -10.91
CA ALA A 327 -10.91 4.09 -11.97
C ALA A 327 -11.59 5.37 -11.47
N PHE A 328 -11.99 5.39 -10.20
CA PHE A 328 -12.64 6.54 -9.58
C PHE A 328 -11.69 7.22 -8.58
N PRO A 329 -11.47 8.55 -8.68
CA PRO A 329 -10.59 9.24 -7.77
C PRO A 329 -11.18 9.32 -6.36
N THR A 330 -10.38 8.94 -5.36
CA THR A 330 -10.64 9.24 -3.95
C THR A 330 -10.29 10.69 -3.67
N ASN A 331 -11.27 11.51 -3.28
CA ASN A 331 -11.01 12.90 -2.89
C ASN A 331 -10.41 12.91 -1.47
N SER A 332 -9.07 12.97 -1.36
CA SER A 332 -8.36 13.27 -0.11
C SER A 332 -8.07 14.76 -0.02
N SER A 333 -8.50 15.43 1.05
CA SER A 333 -8.34 16.87 1.26
C SER A 333 -6.96 17.27 1.82
N LEU A 334 -5.90 16.54 1.47
CA LEU A 334 -4.54 16.99 1.76
C LEU A 334 -4.17 18.04 0.70
N PRO A 335 -3.56 19.18 1.09
CA PRO A 335 -3.28 20.26 0.16
C PRO A 335 -2.26 19.77 -0.87
N GLU A 336 -2.78 19.33 -2.01
CA GLU A 336 -2.02 19.29 -3.25
C GLU A 336 -1.69 20.76 -3.54
N ASN A 337 -0.41 21.12 -3.44
CA ASN A 337 0.09 22.37 -4.01
C ASN A 337 -0.15 22.31 -5.52
N ARG A 338 -1.38 22.63 -5.95
CA ARG A 338 -1.66 23.16 -7.28
C ARG A 338 -1.29 24.62 -7.25
N ALA A 339 0.01 24.87 -7.37
CA ALA A 339 0.47 26.08 -8.02
C ALA A 339 0.82 25.68 -9.47
N GLU A 340 0.36 26.51 -10.41
CA GLU A 340 0.74 26.56 -11.82
C GLU A 340 0.05 25.56 -12.76
N SER A 341 -1.18 25.89 -13.15
CA SER A 341 -1.61 25.95 -14.56
C SER A 341 -3.09 26.34 -14.60
N ASP A 342 -3.39 27.63 -14.64
CA ASP A 342 -4.62 28.21 -15.24
C ASP A 342 -4.66 29.74 -15.01
N ASP A 343 -3.69 30.49 -15.54
CA ASP A 343 -3.84 31.96 -15.67
C ASP A 343 -3.07 32.57 -16.86
N HIS A 344 -2.96 31.82 -17.96
CA HIS A 344 -2.49 32.36 -19.24
C HIS A 344 -3.42 31.97 -20.39
N ALA A 345 -4.66 32.49 -20.36
CA ALA A 345 -5.53 32.50 -21.53
C ALA A 345 -6.64 33.56 -21.43
N ALA A 346 -6.28 34.85 -21.36
CA ALA A 346 -7.18 35.95 -21.71
C ALA A 346 -6.41 37.20 -22.12
N ALA A 347 -5.62 37.11 -23.20
CA ALA A 347 -5.18 38.30 -23.93
C ALA A 347 -5.83 38.26 -25.31
N SER A 348 -6.71 39.21 -25.58
CA SER A 348 -7.10 39.59 -26.94
C SER A 348 -7.10 41.11 -27.07
N PRO A 349 -6.72 41.66 -28.24
CA PRO A 349 -6.20 43.00 -28.36
C PRO A 349 -7.29 43.98 -28.81
N SER A 350 -7.34 45.18 -28.21
CA SER A 350 -8.18 46.26 -28.71
C SER A 350 -7.42 47.59 -28.69
N LEU A 351 -7.10 48.03 -29.91
CA LEU A 351 -6.90 49.38 -30.45
C LEU A 351 -6.49 50.54 -29.51
N ARG A 352 -5.35 51.17 -29.86
CA ARG A 352 -4.96 52.55 -29.49
C ARG A 352 -6.01 53.58 -29.97
N PRO A 353 -6.07 54.75 -29.33
CA PRO A 353 -5.41 55.93 -29.93
C PRO A 353 -4.62 56.81 -28.93
N LEU A 354 -3.63 57.55 -29.43
CA LEU A 354 -2.94 58.70 -28.82
C LEU A 354 -3.03 59.87 -29.82
N PRO A 355 -2.76 61.15 -29.47
CA PRO A 355 -2.96 61.90 -28.22
C PRO A 355 -3.66 63.27 -28.49
N PRO A 356 -3.61 64.27 -27.58
CA PRO A 356 -2.58 65.31 -27.77
C PRO A 356 -1.88 65.82 -26.49
N ARG A 357 -0.72 66.45 -26.77
CA ARG A 357 0.27 67.13 -25.92
C ARG A 357 -0.26 67.91 -24.70
N ILE A 358 0.53 67.89 -23.61
CA ILE A 358 0.92 69.09 -22.84
C ILE A 358 2.40 68.94 -22.42
N ASP A 359 3.18 69.97 -22.74
CA ASP A 359 4.58 70.22 -22.36
C ASP A 359 4.74 70.67 -20.89
N VAL A 360 5.99 70.66 -20.43
CA VAL A 360 6.64 71.32 -19.26
C VAL A 360 7.29 70.21 -18.42
N GLY A 361 8.62 70.03 -18.39
CA GLY A 361 9.66 71.03 -18.12
C GLY A 361 10.14 70.82 -16.67
N GLU A 362 11.46 70.85 -16.47
CA GLU A 362 12.23 70.68 -15.20
C GLU A 362 12.62 69.22 -14.87
N ALA A 363 13.86 68.76 -15.10
CA ALA A 363 15.18 69.18 -14.59
C ALA A 363 15.54 68.55 -13.22
N PHE A 364 16.82 68.17 -13.16
CA PHE A 364 17.66 68.03 -11.97
C PHE A 364 17.74 66.68 -11.23
N ASP A 365 18.79 65.95 -11.62
CA ASP A 365 19.95 65.58 -10.79
C ASP A 365 19.91 64.52 -9.69
N ALA A 366 21.11 63.92 -9.62
CA ALA A 366 21.78 63.34 -8.48
C ALA A 366 21.61 61.83 -8.25
N ALA A 367 22.58 61.13 -8.84
CA ALA A 367 23.18 59.95 -8.27
C ALA A 367 23.78 60.22 -6.88
N THR A 368 24.08 59.10 -6.20
CA THR A 368 25.13 58.88 -5.18
C THR A 368 24.72 58.89 -3.71
N ALA A 369 25.19 57.84 -3.02
CA ALA A 369 25.43 57.67 -1.58
C ALA A 369 24.28 57.12 -0.71
N LEU A 370 24.23 55.78 -0.59
CA LEU A 370 24.65 55.06 0.63
C LEU A 370 24.77 53.55 0.39
#